data_AF-A0A920JX44-F1
#
_entry.id   AF-A0A920JX44-F1
#
_cell.length_a   1.000
_cell.length_b   1.000
_cell.length_c   1.000
_cell.angle_alpha   90.00
_cell.angle_beta   90.00
_cell.angle_gamma   90.00
#
_symmetry.space_group_name_H-M   'P 1'
#
loop_
_entity.id
_entity.type
_entity.pdbx_description
1 polymer ?
#
loop_
_entity_poly.entity_id
_entity_poly.type
_entity_poly.pdbx_seq_one_letter_code
_entity_poly.pdbx_strand_id
1 'polypeptide(L)' 'MLEQIYSPVLWSETIHAMNIYNLFGIIECGAGRILTGLVKRIHKGYESFSTDNLANYDKTLTMLKRKINQ' A
#
# COMPACT_ATOMS: atom_id res chain seq x y z
N MET A 1 -16.54 -11.00 -8.57
CA MET A 1 -17.08 -9.95 -7.67
C MET A 1 -18.13 -10.49 -6.70
N LEU A 2 -19.06 -11.36 -7.13
CA LEU A 2 -20.07 -11.95 -6.24
C LEU A 2 -19.45 -12.72 -5.06
N GLU A 3 -18.42 -13.54 -5.31
CA GLU A 3 -17.72 -14.32 -4.28
C GLU A 3 -17.12 -13.51 -3.14
N GLN A 4 -16.66 -12.29 -3.41
CA GLN A 4 -16.03 -11.43 -2.40
C GLN A 4 -17.00 -11.02 -1.28
N ILE A 5 -18.31 -11.03 -1.54
CA ILE A 5 -19.34 -10.61 -0.59
C ILE A 5 -19.59 -11.68 0.48
N TYR A 6 -19.37 -12.96 0.16
CA TYR A 6 -19.65 -14.09 1.05
C TYR A 6 -18.43 -14.95 1.39
N SER A 7 -17.28 -14.68 0.78
CA SER A 7 -16.02 -15.38 1.06
C SER A 7 -15.08 -14.52 1.89
N PRO A 8 -14.15 -15.12 2.67
CA PRO A 8 -13.15 -14.37 3.41
C PRO A 8 -12.29 -13.48 2.49
N VAL A 9 -11.96 -12.28 2.97
CA VAL A 9 -11.02 -11.39 2.28
C VAL A 9 -9.58 -11.82 2.60
N LEU A 10 -8.92 -12.42 1.62
CA LEU A 10 -7.54 -12.94 1.73
C LEU A 10 -6.48 -11.82 1.59
N TRP A 11 -6.53 -10.85 2.49
CA TRP A 11 -5.68 -9.66 2.42
C TRP A 11 -4.19 -9.98 2.64
N SER A 12 -3.87 -10.83 3.62
CA SER A 12 -2.49 -11.23 3.90
C SER A 12 -1.85 -11.93 2.71
N GLU A 13 -2.60 -12.83 2.08
CA GLU A 13 -2.21 -13.57 0.88
C GLU A 13 -2.02 -12.62 -0.31
N THR A 14 -2.88 -11.61 -0.44
CA THR A 14 -2.74 -10.56 -1.46
C THR A 14 -1.40 -9.82 -1.31
N ILE A 15 -1.02 -9.43 -0.08
CA ILE A 15 0.26 -8.77 0.18
C ILE A 15 1.45 -9.71 -0.06
N HIS A 16 1.35 -10.99 0.31
CA HIS A 16 2.39 -11.98 -0.01
C HIS A 16 2.54 -12.21 -1.52
N ALA A 17 1.43 -12.26 -2.25
CA ALA A 17 1.42 -12.39 -3.70
C ALA A 17 2.04 -11.16 -4.38
N MET A 18 1.82 -9.95 -3.84
CA MET A 18 2.46 -8.73 -4.35
C MET A 18 3.99 -8.74 -4.26
N ASN A 19 4.58 -9.57 -3.37
CA ASN A 19 6.03 -9.66 -3.21
C ASN A 19 6.74 -10.21 -4.45
N ILE A 20 6.06 -11.01 -5.28
CA ILE A 20 6.65 -11.58 -6.49
C ILE A 20 6.96 -10.51 -7.56
N TYR A 21 6.32 -9.34 -7.47
CA TYR A 21 6.47 -8.28 -8.46
C TYR A 21 7.60 -7.30 -8.11
N ASN A 22 8.41 -7.59 -7.08
CA ASN A 22 9.53 -6.76 -6.63
C ASN A 22 9.15 -5.27 -6.51
N LEU A 23 7.95 -5.01 -5.98
CA LEU A 23 7.41 -3.67 -5.85
C LEU A 23 8.30 -2.84 -4.93
N PHE A 24 8.59 -1.61 -5.35
CA PHE A 24 9.34 -0.67 -4.54
C PHE A 24 8.58 -0.26 -3.26
N GLY A 25 7.27 -0.07 -3.34
CA GLY A 25 6.45 0.37 -2.23
C GLY A 25 4.96 0.35 -2.53
N ILE A 26 4.17 0.63 -1.49
CA ILE A 26 2.70 0.63 -1.54
C ILE A 26 2.17 2.00 -1.15
N ILE A 27 1.14 2.47 -1.85
CA ILE A 27 0.45 3.74 -1.55
C ILE A 27 -1.02 3.42 -1.27
N GLU A 28 -1.49 3.76 -0.07
CA GLU A 28 -2.91 3.69 0.30
C GLU A 28 -3.63 4.95 -0.18
N CYS A 29 -4.53 4.75 -1.14
CA CYS A 29 -5.37 5.80 -1.71
C CYS A 29 -6.72 5.83 -0.99
N GLY A 30 -6.90 6.76 -0.04
CA GLY A 30 -8.15 6.90 0.68
C GLY A 30 -7.97 7.54 2.05
N ALA A 31 -9.08 7.64 2.80
CA ALA A 31 -9.07 8.15 4.16
C ALA A 31 -8.46 7.14 5.14
N GLY A 32 -7.68 7.63 6.10
CA GLY A 32 -7.04 6.80 7.11
C GLY A 32 -5.76 6.12 6.64
N ARG A 33 -5.26 5.18 7.45
CA ARG A 33 -3.97 4.52 7.25
C ARG A 33 -4.02 3.03 7.61
N ILE A 34 -5.17 2.42 7.41
CA ILE A 34 -5.46 1.06 7.89
C ILE A 34 -4.67 0.05 7.05
N LEU A 35 -4.76 0.14 5.72
CA LEU A 35 -4.05 -0.78 4.84
C LEU A 35 -2.53 -0.61 4.97
N THR A 36 -2.05 0.64 5.09
CA THR A 36 -0.65 0.96 5.39
C THR A 36 -0.18 0.26 6.68
N GLY A 37 -1.02 0.28 7.73
CA GLY A 37 -0.72 -0.40 8.99
C GLY A 37 -0.70 -1.91 8.86
N LEU A 38 -1.67 -2.49 8.13
CA LEU A 38 -1.74 -3.93 7.89
C LEU A 38 -0.54 -4.43 7.07
N VAL A 39 -0.19 -3.74 5.98
CA VAL A 39 0.96 -4.03 5.14
C VAL A 39 2.23 -4.11 5.99
N LYS A 40 2.49 -3.12 6.85
CA LYS A 40 3.69 -3.09 7.71
C LYS A 40 3.78 -4.28 8.69
N ARG A 41 2.63 -4.85 9.09
CA ARG A 41 2.59 -6.05 9.94
C ARG A 41 2.85 -7.32 9.15
N ILE A 42 2.31 -7.42 7.93
CA ILE A 42 2.45 -8.58 7.05
C ILE A 42 3.85 -8.64 6.41
N HIS A 43 4.35 -7.51 5.93
CA HIS A 43 5.62 -7.40 5.21
C HIS A 43 6.36 -6.10 5.57
N LYS A 44 7.49 -6.23 6.28
CA LYS A 44 8.29 -5.08 6.74
C LYS A 44 9.16 -4.45 5.67
N GLY A 45 9.31 -5.08 4.50
CA GLY A 45 10.22 -4.65 3.43
C GLY A 45 9.68 -3.54 2.53
N TYR A 46 8.37 -3.24 2.57
CA TYR A 46 7.79 -2.21 1.71
C TYR A 46 7.91 -0.82 2.31
N GLU A 47 8.38 0.14 1.51
CA GLU A 47 8.06 1.55 1.77
C GLU A 47 6.54 1.73 1.61
N SER A 48 5.87 2.20 2.66
CA SER A 48 4.40 2.32 2.68
C SER A 48 3.97 3.76 2.95
N PHE A 49 3.09 4.28 2.11
CA PHE A 49 2.62 5.67 2.11
C PHE A 49 1.08 5.74 2.16
N SER A 50 0.54 6.88 2.60
CA SER A 50 -0.90 7.15 2.60
C SER A 50 -1.20 8.53 2.01
N THR A 51 -2.37 8.71 1.42
CA THR A 51 -2.83 10.00 0.85
C THR A 51 -4.07 10.54 1.55
N ASP A 52 -4.20 10.25 2.85
CA ASP A 52 -5.36 10.57 3.70
C ASP A 52 -5.55 12.06 3.99
N ASN A 53 -4.55 12.90 3.69
CA ASN A 53 -4.67 14.35 3.70
C ASN A 53 -3.64 14.97 2.73
N LEU A 54 -3.79 16.27 2.45
CA LEU A 54 -2.92 17.00 1.51
C LEU A 54 -1.44 16.91 1.90
N ALA A 55 -1.10 17.02 3.19
CA ALA A 55 0.29 16.94 3.63
C ALA A 55 0.92 15.57 3.33
N ASN A 56 0.20 14.46 3.54
CA ASN A 56 0.71 13.13 3.22
C ASN A 56 0.72 12.87 1.71
N TYR A 57 -0.25 13.42 0.97
CA TYR A 57 -0.25 13.39 -0.49
C TYR A 57 1.00 14.09 -1.05
N ASP A 58 1.28 15.33 -0.65
CA ASP A 58 2.45 16.10 -1.12
C ASP A 58 3.76 15.41 -0.76
N LYS A 59 3.84 14.84 0.46
CA LYS A 59 4.98 14.02 0.89
C LYS A 59 5.17 12.79 0.00
N THR A 60 4.09 12.05 -0.29
CA THR A 60 4.12 10.87 -1.15
C THR A 60 4.55 11.23 -2.57
N LEU A 61 3.99 12.30 -3.13
CA LEU A 61 4.33 12.81 -4.45
C LEU A 61 5.80 13.23 -4.55
N THR A 62 6.33 13.91 -3.54
CA THR A 62 7.74 14.29 -3.47
C THR A 62 8.65 13.07 -3.45
N MET A 63 8.28 12.03 -2.68
CA MET A 63 9.05 10.79 -2.62
C MET A 63 9.05 10.04 -3.95
N LEU A 64 7.89 9.93 -4.60
CA LEU A 64 7.75 9.28 -5.90
C LEU A 64 8.59 9.98 -6.98
N LYS A 65 8.51 11.32 -7.05
CA LYS A 65 9.32 12.10 -7.99
C LYS A 65 10.81 11.83 -7.79
N ARG A 66 11.28 11.74 -6.54
CA ARG A 66 12.68 11.43 -6.24
C ARG A 66 13.08 10.03 -6.72
N LYS A 67 12.20 9.03 -6.59
CA LYS A 67 12.48 7.64 -6.95
C LYS A 67 12.40 7.36 -8.45
N ILE A 68 11.52 8.05 -9.18
CA ILE A 68 11.42 7.94 -10.64
C ILE A 68 12.62 8.58 -11.35
N ASN A 69 13.19 9.64 -10.76
CA ASN A 69 14.33 10.36 -11.31
C ASN A 69 15.69 9.80 -10.85
N GLN A 70 15.70 8.66 -10.15
CA GLN A 70 16.89 7.87 -9.80
C GLN A 70 17.03 6.71 -10.79
#